data_AF-A0A2U2SM47-F1
#
_entry.id   AF-A0A2U2SM47-F1
#
_cell.length_a   1.000
_cell.length_b   1.000
_cell.length_c   1.000
_cell.angle_alpha   90.00
_cell.angle_beta   90.00
_cell.angle_gamma   90.00
#
_symmetry.space_group_name_H-M   'P 1'
#
loop_
_entity.id
_entity.type
_entity.pdbx_description
1 polymer ?
#
loop_
_entity_poly.entity_id
_entity_poly.type
_entity_poly.pdbx_seq_one_letter_code
_entity_poly.pdbx_strand_id
1 'polypeptide(L)'
;MKYGYYPGCSLERNAAAYHQSAMAVAGLLGIDLVEIDDWNCCGATEYFSINLLPAYALVARNLALAQDQGVSDQLVAPCSACFLNLTKTDRYMAESPKLAADVNEALAAGGLHYTPGSVRVRHLLDIIVNDVGYEVVAARVSKPLTGLRVAAYYGCLVVRPGYGGVFDDPEHPTTMDKLFRVLGAEVVDFPMRAQCCGGHMTQISQEVAYEMIRRLLKNAADYEADVIATVCPMCQLNLDAYQANVNQFFRTDYMIPVLYFTQLMGLAFGVSPVDLGIGKEFVDARPALDKIGVAVPSNGTPRKAGTSKEALPMPRLEEE
;
A
#
# COMPACT_ATOMS: atom_id res chain seq x y z
N MET A 1 -20.40 1.73 -7.63
CA MET A 1 -19.72 0.64 -8.37
C MET A 1 -19.31 -0.42 -7.37
N LYS A 2 -19.51 -1.71 -7.66
CA LYS A 2 -19.28 -2.80 -6.69
C LYS A 2 -18.09 -3.65 -7.12
N TYR A 3 -17.18 -3.92 -6.18
CA TYR A 3 -15.97 -4.70 -6.41
C TYR A 3 -15.78 -5.73 -5.29
N GLY A 4 -15.18 -6.87 -5.63
CA GLY A 4 -14.54 -7.72 -4.61
C GLY A 4 -13.34 -7.00 -4.02
N TYR A 5 -13.07 -7.23 -2.74
CA TYR A 5 -12.02 -6.53 -2.01
C TYR A 5 -11.12 -7.51 -1.28
N TYR A 6 -9.81 -7.35 -1.48
CA TYR A 6 -8.78 -8.10 -0.78
C TYR A 6 -7.87 -7.11 -0.04
N PRO A 7 -8.06 -6.92 1.28
CA PRO A 7 -7.25 -6.00 2.08
C PRO A 7 -5.80 -6.50 2.21
N GLY A 8 -5.63 -7.82 2.31
CA GLY A 8 -4.36 -8.45 2.64
C GLY A 8 -3.94 -8.19 4.09
N CYS A 9 -2.85 -8.84 4.51
CA CYS A 9 -2.46 -8.90 5.93
C CYS A 9 -2.07 -7.54 6.56
N SER A 10 -1.44 -6.64 5.78
CA SER A 10 -0.95 -5.38 6.33
C SER A 10 -2.08 -4.42 6.70
N LEU A 11 -3.10 -4.33 5.84
CA LEU A 11 -4.23 -3.43 6.05
C LEU A 11 -5.07 -3.80 7.28
N GLU A 12 -5.06 -5.07 7.68
CA GLU A 12 -5.67 -5.54 8.93
C GLU A 12 -4.88 -5.19 10.20
N ARG A 13 -3.61 -4.80 10.06
CA ARG A 13 -2.67 -4.68 11.19
C ARG A 13 -1.81 -3.42 11.09
N ASN A 14 -0.59 -3.54 10.60
CA ASN A 14 0.41 -2.46 10.65
C ASN A 14 0.07 -1.27 9.74
N ALA A 15 -0.74 -1.49 8.70
CA ALA A 15 -1.25 -0.46 7.79
C ALA A 15 -2.76 -0.22 7.96
N ALA A 16 -3.30 -0.39 9.16
CA ALA A 16 -4.73 -0.15 9.45
C ALA A 16 -5.21 1.26 9.07
N ALA A 17 -4.33 2.28 9.12
CA ALA A 17 -4.65 3.63 8.65
C ALA A 17 -4.94 3.66 7.14
N TYR A 18 -4.31 2.79 6.35
CA TYR A 18 -4.58 2.68 4.92
C TYR A 18 -5.96 2.06 4.68
N HIS A 19 -6.31 0.97 5.37
CA HIS A 19 -7.64 0.37 5.27
C HIS A 19 -8.73 1.37 5.67
N GLN A 20 -8.56 2.02 6.81
CA GLN A 20 -9.50 3.00 7.35
C GLN A 20 -9.74 4.15 6.35
N SER A 21 -8.67 4.76 5.82
CA SER A 21 -8.79 5.84 4.84
C SER A 21 -9.30 5.36 3.48
N ALA A 22 -8.95 4.15 3.05
CA ALA A 22 -9.46 3.56 1.81
C ALA A 22 -10.97 3.36 1.86
N MET A 23 -11.51 2.83 2.97
CA MET A 23 -12.96 2.63 3.13
C MET A 23 -13.71 3.96 3.20
N ALA A 24 -13.17 4.96 3.91
CA ALA A 24 -13.76 6.29 3.98
C ALA A 24 -13.84 6.97 2.59
N VAL A 25 -12.75 6.92 1.82
CA VAL A 25 -12.68 7.47 0.46
C VAL A 25 -13.58 6.69 -0.51
N ALA A 26 -13.57 5.36 -0.44
CA ALA A 26 -14.39 4.51 -1.30
C ALA A 26 -15.88 4.81 -1.12
N GLY A 27 -16.36 4.89 0.13
CA GLY A 27 -17.75 5.23 0.44
C GLY A 27 -18.15 6.61 -0.10
N LEU A 28 -17.28 7.60 0.02
CA LEU A 28 -17.53 8.93 -0.55
C LEU A 28 -17.61 8.87 -2.08
N LEU A 29 -16.74 8.13 -2.75
CA LEU A 29 -16.75 7.99 -4.22
C LEU A 29 -17.85 7.06 -4.75
N GLY A 30 -18.69 6.48 -3.90
CA GLY A 30 -19.73 5.53 -4.31
C GLY A 30 -19.17 4.18 -4.78
N ILE A 31 -17.98 3.82 -4.27
CA ILE A 31 -17.36 2.52 -4.46
C ILE A 31 -17.79 1.63 -3.29
N ASP A 32 -18.42 0.50 -3.61
CA ASP A 32 -18.78 -0.56 -2.68
C ASP A 32 -17.71 -1.67 -2.75
N LEU A 33 -16.89 -1.76 -1.71
CA LEU A 33 -15.82 -2.74 -1.56
C LEU A 33 -16.31 -3.86 -0.65
N VAL A 34 -16.56 -5.04 -1.22
CA VAL A 34 -17.02 -6.19 -0.46
C VAL A 34 -15.87 -7.16 -0.28
N GLU A 35 -15.44 -7.33 0.97
CA GLU A 35 -14.33 -8.20 1.31
C GLU A 35 -14.61 -9.66 0.95
N ILE A 36 -13.60 -10.35 0.44
CA ILE A 36 -13.67 -11.80 0.20
C ILE A 36 -13.60 -12.52 1.55
N ASP A 37 -14.55 -13.40 1.84
CA ASP A 37 -14.47 -14.18 3.07
C ASP A 37 -13.32 -15.21 3.05
N ASP A 38 -12.66 -15.39 4.20
CA ASP A 38 -11.64 -16.41 4.46
C ASP A 38 -10.38 -16.31 3.57
N TRP A 39 -9.95 -15.10 3.19
CA TRP A 39 -8.70 -14.90 2.45
C TRP A 39 -7.44 -15.20 3.30
N ASN A 40 -6.32 -15.54 2.65
CA ASN A 40 -5.00 -15.69 3.28
C ASN A 40 -3.97 -14.69 2.74
N CYS A 41 -2.84 -14.54 3.43
CA CYS A 41 -1.76 -13.66 2.97
C CYS A 41 -1.25 -14.05 1.57
N CYS A 42 -0.92 -13.05 0.75
CA CYS A 42 -0.40 -13.24 -0.61
C CYS A 42 1.07 -13.70 -0.68
N GLY A 43 1.70 -13.95 0.48
CA GLY A 43 3.11 -14.36 0.57
C GLY A 43 4.14 -13.27 0.28
N ALA A 44 3.68 -12.03 0.01
CA ALA A 44 4.51 -10.87 -0.32
C ALA A 44 5.63 -11.23 -1.33
N THR A 45 6.88 -10.79 -1.12
CA THR A 45 7.99 -11.05 -2.05
C THR A 45 8.77 -12.32 -1.72
N GLU A 46 8.63 -12.82 -0.49
CA GLU A 46 9.53 -13.82 0.09
C GLU A 46 9.17 -15.22 -0.42
N TYR A 47 7.89 -15.55 -0.44
CA TYR A 47 7.49 -16.95 -0.60
C TYR A 47 7.81 -17.50 -2.00
N PHE A 48 7.70 -16.63 -3.02
CA PHE A 48 8.10 -16.94 -4.39
C PHE A 48 9.60 -17.24 -4.54
N SER A 49 10.44 -16.74 -3.63
CA SER A 49 11.88 -17.03 -3.64
C SER A 49 12.22 -18.37 -2.97
N ILE A 50 11.28 -18.95 -2.23
CA ILE A 50 11.47 -20.21 -1.50
C ILE A 50 10.91 -21.38 -2.30
N ASN A 51 9.61 -21.34 -2.64
CA ASN A 51 8.97 -22.40 -3.41
C ASN A 51 7.79 -21.86 -4.23
N LEU A 52 7.87 -22.04 -5.55
CA LEU A 52 6.91 -21.48 -6.50
C LEU A 52 5.50 -22.09 -6.36
N LEU A 53 5.38 -23.41 -6.25
CA LEU A 53 4.07 -24.07 -6.27
C LEU A 53 3.20 -23.67 -5.06
N PRO A 54 3.68 -23.75 -3.81
CA PRO A 54 2.94 -23.24 -2.66
C PRO A 54 2.66 -21.73 -2.75
N ALA A 55 3.59 -20.93 -3.29
CA ALA A 55 3.38 -19.50 -3.44
C ALA A 55 2.22 -19.20 -4.42
N TYR A 56 2.19 -19.85 -5.58
CA TYR A 56 1.08 -19.72 -6.51
C TYR A 56 -0.21 -20.29 -5.92
N ALA A 57 -0.18 -21.42 -5.22
CA ALA A 57 -1.36 -22.01 -4.60
C ALA A 57 -2.01 -21.10 -3.54
N LEU A 58 -1.21 -20.50 -2.66
CA LEU A 58 -1.72 -19.55 -1.65
C LEU A 58 -2.37 -18.32 -2.28
N VAL A 59 -1.81 -17.80 -3.38
CA VAL A 59 -2.37 -16.64 -4.05
C VAL A 59 -3.60 -17.02 -4.88
N ALA A 60 -3.55 -18.15 -5.58
CA ALA A 60 -4.66 -18.68 -6.37
C ALA A 60 -5.87 -19.05 -5.51
N ARG A 61 -5.65 -19.43 -4.23
CA ARG A 61 -6.73 -19.63 -3.27
C ARG A 61 -7.60 -18.38 -3.11
N ASN A 62 -6.99 -17.20 -2.98
CA ASN A 62 -7.74 -15.95 -2.88
C ASN A 62 -8.49 -15.61 -4.17
N LEU A 63 -7.90 -15.94 -5.33
CA LEU A 63 -8.56 -15.76 -6.63
C LEU A 63 -9.76 -16.72 -6.80
N ALA A 64 -9.61 -17.98 -6.38
CA ALA A 64 -10.70 -18.97 -6.36
C ALA A 64 -11.85 -18.53 -5.45
N LEU A 65 -11.54 -18.04 -4.24
CA LEU A 65 -12.56 -17.50 -3.33
C LEU A 65 -13.29 -16.29 -3.95
N ALA A 66 -12.56 -15.38 -4.60
CA ALA A 66 -13.16 -14.25 -5.29
C ALA A 66 -14.11 -14.69 -6.42
N GLN A 67 -13.68 -15.67 -7.22
CA GLN A 67 -14.45 -16.28 -8.30
C GLN A 67 -15.74 -16.93 -7.76
N ASP A 68 -15.62 -17.78 -6.74
CA ASP A 68 -16.71 -18.60 -6.22
C ASP A 68 -17.75 -17.76 -5.46
N GLN A 69 -17.32 -16.73 -4.73
CA GLN A 69 -18.22 -15.79 -4.06
C GLN A 69 -18.98 -14.90 -5.04
N GLY A 70 -18.44 -14.68 -6.25
CA GLY A 70 -19.15 -14.04 -7.36
C GLY A 70 -19.64 -12.62 -7.08
N VAL A 71 -19.02 -11.91 -6.13
CA VAL A 71 -19.37 -10.54 -5.74
C VAL A 71 -19.26 -9.58 -6.94
N SER A 72 -18.21 -9.74 -7.73
CA SER A 72 -17.85 -8.96 -8.91
C SER A 72 -16.82 -9.77 -9.71
N ASP A 73 -16.74 -9.54 -11.01
CA ASP A 73 -15.64 -10.04 -11.85
C ASP A 73 -14.34 -9.26 -11.62
N GLN A 74 -14.36 -8.23 -10.77
CA GLN A 74 -13.21 -7.41 -10.43
C GLN A 74 -12.83 -7.52 -8.96
N LEU A 75 -11.54 -7.77 -8.70
CA LEU A 75 -10.96 -7.85 -7.36
C LEU A 75 -9.99 -6.70 -7.12
N VAL A 76 -10.25 -5.89 -6.10
CA VAL A 76 -9.45 -4.73 -5.72
C VAL A 76 -8.49 -5.07 -4.60
N ALA A 77 -7.20 -4.80 -4.82
CA ALA A 77 -6.15 -4.91 -3.82
C ALA A 77 -5.43 -3.55 -3.65
N PRO A 78 -5.53 -2.88 -2.48
CA PRO A 78 -4.83 -1.60 -2.25
C PRO A 78 -3.33 -1.73 -2.04
N CYS A 79 -2.85 -2.91 -1.59
CA CYS A 79 -1.43 -3.15 -1.39
C CYS A 79 -0.76 -3.55 -2.72
N SER A 80 0.31 -2.85 -3.11
CA SER A 80 0.99 -3.09 -4.39
C SER A 80 1.58 -4.49 -4.52
N ALA A 81 2.07 -5.09 -3.42
CA ALA A 81 2.56 -6.48 -3.45
C ALA A 81 1.41 -7.49 -3.61
N CYS A 82 0.28 -7.24 -2.94
CA CYS A 82 -0.92 -8.06 -3.10
C CYS A 82 -1.44 -8.00 -4.54
N PHE A 83 -1.57 -6.79 -5.09
CA PHE A 83 -1.95 -6.55 -6.48
C PHE A 83 -1.03 -7.29 -7.46
N LEU A 84 0.29 -7.15 -7.31
CA LEU A 84 1.26 -7.82 -8.17
C LEU A 84 1.13 -9.34 -8.08
N ASN A 85 1.07 -9.91 -6.88
CA ASN A 85 1.04 -11.36 -6.73
C ASN A 85 -0.22 -11.97 -7.31
N LEU A 86 -1.38 -11.36 -7.07
CA LEU A 86 -2.66 -11.78 -7.64
C LEU A 86 -2.63 -11.74 -9.17
N THR A 87 -2.23 -10.61 -9.77
CA THR A 87 -2.13 -10.48 -11.24
C THR A 87 -1.09 -11.42 -11.86
N LYS A 88 0.07 -11.58 -11.20
CA LYS A 88 1.14 -12.50 -11.61
C LYS A 88 0.67 -13.96 -11.60
N THR A 89 -0.05 -14.36 -10.55
CA THR A 89 -0.54 -15.73 -10.39
C THR A 89 -1.59 -16.04 -11.45
N ASP A 90 -2.57 -15.15 -11.62
CA ASP A 90 -3.57 -15.26 -12.67
C ASP A 90 -2.92 -15.45 -14.06
N ARG A 91 -2.02 -14.53 -14.41
CA ARG A 91 -1.34 -14.56 -15.70
C ARG A 91 -0.52 -15.82 -15.92
N TYR A 92 0.29 -16.24 -14.95
CA TYR A 92 1.15 -17.41 -15.14
C TYR A 92 0.38 -18.72 -15.15
N MET A 93 -0.74 -18.83 -14.42
CA MET A 93 -1.63 -19.97 -14.60
C MET A 93 -2.28 -19.95 -15.99
N ALA A 94 -2.63 -18.77 -16.54
CA ALA A 94 -3.16 -18.67 -17.90
C ALA A 94 -2.11 -19.06 -18.97
N GLU A 95 -0.85 -18.67 -18.80
CA GLU A 95 0.23 -18.93 -19.74
C GLU A 95 0.81 -20.36 -19.65
N SER A 96 0.69 -21.02 -18.49
CA SER A 96 1.26 -22.35 -18.24
C SER A 96 0.19 -23.35 -17.79
N PRO A 97 -0.34 -24.18 -18.71
CA PRO A 97 -1.31 -25.22 -18.37
C PRO A 97 -0.81 -26.21 -17.31
N LYS A 98 0.51 -26.48 -17.29
CA LYS A 98 1.12 -27.31 -16.25
C LYS A 98 1.03 -26.66 -14.88
N LEU A 99 1.40 -25.37 -14.78
CA LEU A 99 1.30 -24.66 -13.51
C LEU A 99 -0.17 -24.60 -13.04
N ALA A 100 -1.10 -24.31 -13.95
CA ALA A 100 -2.52 -24.30 -13.63
C ALA A 100 -3.02 -25.66 -13.11
N ALA A 101 -2.58 -26.77 -13.71
CA ALA A 101 -2.92 -28.11 -13.26
C ALA A 101 -2.35 -28.40 -11.85
N ASP A 102 -1.05 -28.17 -11.64
CA ASP A 102 -0.39 -28.42 -10.35
C ASP A 102 -0.99 -27.56 -9.22
N VAL A 103 -1.30 -26.28 -9.51
CA VAL A 103 -1.96 -25.37 -8.56
C VAL A 103 -3.38 -25.82 -8.26
N ASN A 104 -4.16 -26.20 -9.27
CA ASN A 104 -5.53 -26.66 -9.05
C ASN A 104 -5.61 -28.01 -8.34
N GLU A 105 -4.62 -28.88 -8.48
CA GLU A 105 -4.49 -30.09 -7.64
C GLU A 105 -4.35 -29.71 -6.16
N ALA A 106 -3.51 -28.72 -5.85
CA ALA A 106 -3.35 -28.23 -4.48
C ALA A 106 -4.63 -27.56 -3.94
N LEU A 107 -5.33 -26.77 -4.77
CA LEU A 107 -6.60 -26.13 -4.40
C LEU A 107 -7.72 -27.15 -4.16
N ALA A 108 -7.73 -28.26 -4.93
CA ALA A 108 -8.74 -29.31 -4.79
C ALA A 108 -8.72 -29.96 -3.40
N ALA A 109 -7.56 -29.99 -2.72
CA ALA A 109 -7.48 -30.45 -1.32
C ALA A 109 -8.30 -29.59 -0.35
N GLY A 110 -8.55 -28.32 -0.69
CA GLY A 110 -9.43 -27.40 0.02
C GLY A 110 -10.82 -27.25 -0.62
N GLY A 111 -11.18 -28.08 -1.60
CA GLY A 111 -12.46 -27.97 -2.31
C GLY A 111 -12.57 -26.76 -3.24
N LEU A 112 -11.45 -26.16 -3.64
CA LEU A 112 -11.40 -24.97 -4.48
C LEU A 112 -10.89 -25.29 -5.89
N HIS A 113 -11.26 -24.44 -6.85
CA HIS A 113 -10.72 -24.47 -8.20
C HIS A 113 -10.66 -23.05 -8.77
N TYR A 114 -9.55 -22.70 -9.41
CA TYR A 114 -9.40 -21.41 -10.08
C TYR A 114 -9.29 -21.56 -11.59
N THR A 115 -10.14 -20.83 -12.31
CA THR A 115 -10.04 -20.63 -13.76
C THR A 115 -9.29 -19.33 -14.04
N PRO A 116 -8.08 -19.37 -14.63
CA PRO A 116 -7.33 -18.16 -14.96
C PRO A 116 -8.12 -17.22 -15.88
N GLY A 117 -8.08 -15.92 -15.59
CA GLY A 117 -8.84 -14.88 -16.27
C GLY A 117 -10.29 -14.73 -15.82
N SER A 118 -10.78 -15.55 -14.88
CA SER A 118 -12.15 -15.44 -14.35
C SER A 118 -12.38 -14.19 -13.50
N VAL A 119 -11.32 -13.65 -12.89
CA VAL A 119 -11.37 -12.45 -12.05
C VAL A 119 -10.29 -11.47 -12.52
N ARG A 120 -10.69 -10.22 -12.79
CA ARG A 120 -9.81 -9.12 -13.15
C ARG A 120 -9.32 -8.41 -11.89
N VAL A 121 -8.05 -8.58 -11.57
CA VAL A 121 -7.42 -7.92 -10.42
C VAL A 121 -7.06 -6.48 -10.76
N ARG A 122 -7.45 -5.53 -9.90
CA ARG A 122 -7.22 -4.09 -10.04
C ARG A 122 -6.57 -3.53 -8.78
N HIS A 123 -5.77 -2.47 -8.92
CA HIS A 123 -5.27 -1.71 -7.79
C HIS A 123 -6.29 -0.63 -7.37
N LEU A 124 -6.33 -0.24 -6.08
CA LEU A 124 -7.27 0.78 -5.62
C LEU A 124 -7.09 2.13 -6.35
N LEU A 125 -5.84 2.55 -6.56
CA LEU A 125 -5.52 3.75 -7.36
C LEU A 125 -6.11 3.68 -8.77
N ASP A 126 -6.05 2.52 -9.41
CA ASP A 126 -6.51 2.32 -10.79
C ASP A 126 -8.03 2.51 -10.89
N ILE A 127 -8.83 1.90 -10.00
CA ILE A 127 -10.28 2.09 -10.04
C ILE A 127 -10.68 3.54 -9.69
N ILE A 128 -9.94 4.23 -8.82
CA ILE A 128 -10.20 5.63 -8.46
C ILE A 128 -9.95 6.56 -9.66
N VAL A 129 -8.92 6.32 -10.45
CA VAL A 129 -8.55 7.24 -11.53
C VAL A 129 -9.20 6.88 -12.87
N ASN A 130 -9.39 5.59 -13.16
CA ASN A 130 -9.86 5.12 -14.46
C ASN A 130 -11.36 4.77 -14.47
N ASP A 131 -11.92 4.29 -13.35
CA ASP A 131 -13.34 3.94 -13.29
C ASP A 131 -14.17 5.12 -12.71
N VAL A 132 -13.69 5.78 -11.65
CA VAL A 132 -14.33 6.97 -11.07
C VAL A 132 -14.00 8.25 -11.86
N GLY A 133 -12.73 8.46 -12.23
CA GLY A 133 -12.29 9.62 -12.99
C GLY A 133 -11.93 10.84 -12.15
N TYR A 134 -11.01 11.66 -12.68
CA TYR A 134 -10.52 12.86 -12.00
C TYR A 134 -11.61 13.93 -11.80
N GLU A 135 -12.59 14.01 -12.68
CA GLU A 135 -13.70 14.97 -12.62
C GLU A 135 -14.58 14.70 -11.40
N VAL A 136 -14.89 13.43 -11.13
CA VAL A 136 -15.67 13.03 -9.96
C VAL A 136 -14.87 13.27 -8.68
N VAL A 137 -13.57 12.97 -8.69
CA VAL A 137 -12.67 13.29 -7.57
C VAL A 137 -12.66 14.79 -7.29
N ALA A 138 -12.48 15.62 -8.32
CA ALA A 138 -12.47 17.08 -8.22
C ALA A 138 -13.78 17.61 -7.61
N ALA A 139 -14.92 17.06 -8.03
CA ALA A 139 -16.24 17.44 -7.52
C ALA A 139 -16.44 17.10 -6.03
N ARG A 140 -15.64 16.21 -5.45
CA ARG A 140 -15.68 15.88 -4.01
C ARG A 140 -14.70 16.71 -3.16
N VAL A 141 -13.81 17.48 -3.78
CA VAL A 141 -12.87 18.32 -3.04
C VAL A 141 -13.63 19.46 -2.36
N SER A 142 -13.60 19.46 -1.03
CA SER A 142 -14.21 20.48 -0.17
C SER A 142 -13.17 21.27 0.62
N LYS A 143 -11.99 20.67 0.84
CA LYS A 143 -10.84 21.29 1.51
C LYS A 143 -9.58 21.09 0.67
N PRO A 144 -9.34 21.90 -0.37
CA PRO A 144 -8.16 21.77 -1.21
C PRO A 144 -6.87 21.72 -0.38
N LEU A 145 -5.91 20.89 -0.79
CA LEU A 145 -4.62 20.72 -0.10
C LEU A 145 -3.62 21.85 -0.45
N THR A 146 -4.13 23.06 -0.66
CA THR A 146 -3.36 24.22 -1.13
C THR A 146 -2.29 24.60 -0.13
N GLY A 147 -1.03 24.64 -0.59
CA GLY A 147 0.14 24.91 0.26
C GLY A 147 0.86 23.64 0.77
N LEU A 148 0.36 22.44 0.45
CA LEU A 148 1.05 21.18 0.73
C LEU A 148 1.87 20.71 -0.47
N ARG A 149 3.18 20.53 -0.27
CA ARG A 149 4.09 19.96 -1.27
C ARG A 149 4.19 18.45 -1.13
N VAL A 150 3.70 17.70 -2.11
CA VAL A 150 3.57 16.25 -2.06
C VAL A 150 4.56 15.59 -3.01
N ALA A 151 5.40 14.69 -2.47
CA ALA A 151 6.16 13.74 -3.26
C ALA A 151 5.33 12.48 -3.53
N ALA A 152 4.90 12.28 -4.77
CA ALA A 152 4.12 11.11 -5.18
C ALA A 152 5.01 9.87 -5.33
N TYR A 153 4.95 8.94 -4.37
CA TYR A 153 5.77 7.74 -4.34
C TYR A 153 4.94 6.48 -4.61
N TYR A 154 4.95 6.05 -5.86
CA TYR A 154 4.24 4.86 -6.36
C TYR A 154 4.88 3.57 -5.86
N GLY A 155 6.18 3.60 -5.59
CA GLY A 155 6.98 2.40 -5.38
C GLY A 155 7.13 1.60 -6.68
N CYS A 156 7.68 0.39 -6.57
CA CYS A 156 8.05 -0.39 -7.74
C CYS A 156 6.92 -1.29 -8.29
N LEU A 157 6.08 -1.85 -7.42
CA LEU A 157 5.23 -3.01 -7.79
C LEU A 157 3.86 -2.65 -8.38
N VAL A 158 3.43 -1.38 -8.28
CA VAL A 158 2.11 -0.98 -8.80
C VAL A 158 2.14 -0.74 -10.31
N VAL A 159 3.28 -0.29 -10.85
CA VAL A 159 3.47 0.01 -12.28
C VAL A 159 4.35 -1.01 -13.01
N ARG A 160 5.03 -1.92 -12.28
CA ARG A 160 5.86 -2.99 -12.87
C ARG A 160 5.47 -4.36 -12.33
N PRO A 161 5.51 -5.42 -13.18
CA PRO A 161 5.83 -5.41 -14.61
C PRO A 161 4.59 -5.23 -15.52
N GLY A 162 3.42 -4.90 -14.95
CA GLY A 162 2.19 -4.63 -15.71
C GLY A 162 1.35 -5.86 -16.06
N TYR A 163 1.43 -6.96 -15.28
CA TYR A 163 0.72 -8.22 -15.58
C TYR A 163 -0.81 -8.06 -15.70
N GLY A 164 -1.42 -7.19 -14.90
CA GLY A 164 -2.87 -6.90 -14.92
C GLY A 164 -3.29 -5.81 -15.92
N GLY A 165 -2.40 -5.43 -16.83
CA GLY A 165 -2.54 -4.26 -17.69
C GLY A 165 -1.71 -3.08 -17.18
N VAL A 166 -1.13 -2.33 -18.11
CA VAL A 166 -0.34 -1.12 -17.83
C VAL A 166 -1.31 0.05 -17.78
N PHE A 167 -1.62 0.56 -16.58
CA PHE A 167 -2.49 1.74 -16.41
C PHE A 167 -1.70 3.05 -16.21
N ASP A 168 -0.38 2.97 -16.05
CA ASP A 168 0.53 4.12 -15.99
C ASP A 168 1.93 3.72 -16.48
N ASP A 169 2.80 4.70 -16.74
CA ASP A 169 4.15 4.45 -17.22
C ASP A 169 5.01 3.75 -16.14
N PRO A 170 5.68 2.63 -16.45
CA PRO A 170 6.53 1.89 -15.51
C PRO A 170 7.71 2.67 -14.91
N GLU A 171 8.24 3.66 -15.62
CA GLU A 171 9.44 4.41 -15.26
C GLU A 171 9.10 5.85 -14.86
N HIS A 172 8.09 6.45 -15.51
CA HIS A 172 7.66 7.83 -15.29
C HIS A 172 6.15 7.96 -15.01
N PRO A 173 5.63 7.31 -13.96
CA PRO A 173 4.20 7.35 -13.68
C PRO A 173 3.73 8.76 -13.29
N THR A 174 2.51 9.11 -13.72
CA THR A 174 1.92 10.46 -13.55
C THR A 174 0.51 10.46 -12.95
N THR A 175 -0.06 9.30 -12.67
CA THR A 175 -1.43 9.14 -12.18
C THR A 175 -1.64 9.78 -10.80
N MET A 176 -0.79 9.49 -9.82
CA MET A 176 -0.85 10.15 -8.52
C MET A 176 -0.52 11.65 -8.61
N ASP A 177 0.34 12.06 -9.55
CA ASP A 177 0.63 13.48 -9.75
C ASP A 177 -0.62 14.24 -10.20
N LYS A 178 -1.33 13.70 -11.19
CA LYS A 178 -2.61 14.26 -11.66
C LYS A 178 -3.63 14.27 -10.52
N LEU A 179 -3.71 13.17 -9.77
CA LEU A 179 -4.59 13.06 -8.61
C LEU A 179 -4.32 14.16 -7.58
N PHE A 180 -3.08 14.32 -7.12
CA PHE A 180 -2.74 15.32 -6.11
C PHE A 180 -2.95 16.76 -6.59
N ARG A 181 -2.69 17.06 -7.88
CA ARG A 181 -3.04 18.36 -8.47
C ARG A 181 -4.56 18.60 -8.43
N VAL A 182 -5.36 17.59 -8.73
CA VAL A 182 -6.84 17.66 -8.63
C VAL A 182 -7.29 17.92 -7.19
N LEU A 183 -6.60 17.36 -6.19
CA LEU A 183 -6.85 17.62 -4.77
C LEU A 183 -6.37 19.01 -4.31
N GLY A 184 -5.71 19.78 -5.18
CA GLY A 184 -5.22 21.12 -4.90
C GLY A 184 -3.84 21.19 -4.24
N ALA A 185 -3.10 20.08 -4.20
CA ALA A 185 -1.72 20.03 -3.69
C ALA A 185 -0.70 20.47 -4.74
N GLU A 186 0.48 20.89 -4.28
CA GLU A 186 1.65 21.12 -5.13
C GLU A 186 2.43 19.81 -5.26
N VAL A 187 2.51 19.25 -6.46
CA VAL A 187 3.29 18.02 -6.68
C VAL A 187 4.73 18.37 -6.98
N VAL A 188 5.65 17.98 -6.10
CA VAL A 188 7.08 18.18 -6.33
C VAL A 188 7.59 17.26 -7.42
N ASP A 189 8.58 17.69 -8.17
CA ASP A 189 9.25 16.82 -9.14
C ASP A 189 10.06 15.78 -8.36
N PHE A 190 9.54 14.55 -8.25
CA PHE A 190 10.17 13.48 -7.50
C PHE A 190 10.74 12.41 -8.46
N PRO A 191 12.03 12.50 -8.85
CA PRO A 191 12.68 11.52 -9.72
C PRO A 191 12.64 10.09 -9.18
N MET A 192 12.56 9.92 -7.86
CA MET A 192 12.59 8.60 -7.21
C MET A 192 11.20 7.93 -7.11
N ARG A 193 10.17 8.47 -7.77
CA ARG A 193 8.75 8.06 -7.67
C ARG A 193 8.47 6.56 -7.84
N ALA A 194 9.22 5.85 -8.68
CA ALA A 194 9.04 4.41 -8.96
C ALA A 194 10.21 3.54 -8.44
N GLN A 195 11.16 4.13 -7.70
CA GLN A 195 12.33 3.43 -7.19
C GLN A 195 11.96 2.51 -6.01
N CYS A 196 12.73 1.44 -5.81
CA CYS A 196 12.45 0.46 -4.76
C CYS A 196 12.72 1.04 -3.36
N CYS A 197 11.82 0.81 -2.40
CA CYS A 197 12.00 1.21 -0.99
C CYS A 197 12.92 0.25 -0.21
N GLY A 198 13.37 -0.84 -0.83
CA GLY A 198 14.16 -1.89 -0.19
C GLY A 198 13.35 -3.09 0.31
N GLY A 199 12.01 -3.03 0.36
CA GLY A 199 11.22 -4.18 0.85
C GLY A 199 11.72 -4.66 2.22
N HIS A 200 11.85 -5.99 2.40
CA HIS A 200 12.37 -6.58 3.64
C HIS A 200 13.90 -6.53 3.78
N MET A 201 14.61 -5.72 3.00
CA MET A 201 16.07 -5.57 3.15
C MET A 201 16.45 -5.07 4.55
N THR A 202 15.57 -4.35 5.26
CA THR A 202 15.81 -3.94 6.65
C THR A 202 16.03 -5.12 7.61
N GLN A 203 15.57 -6.32 7.26
CA GLN A 203 15.78 -7.56 8.02
C GLN A 203 16.95 -8.39 7.46
N ILE A 204 17.29 -8.23 6.18
CA ILE A 204 18.29 -9.05 5.47
C ILE A 204 19.66 -8.38 5.47
N SER A 205 19.71 -7.11 5.08
CA SER A 205 20.92 -6.28 5.01
C SER A 205 20.56 -4.83 5.29
N GLN A 206 20.73 -4.43 6.55
CA GLN A 206 20.37 -3.10 7.04
C GLN A 206 21.08 -1.99 6.29
N GLU A 207 22.39 -2.13 6.01
CA GLU A 207 23.17 -1.09 5.32
C GLU A 207 22.62 -0.80 3.92
N VAL A 208 22.29 -1.85 3.15
CA VAL A 208 21.70 -1.71 1.83
C VAL A 208 20.30 -1.09 1.93
N ALA A 209 19.49 -1.54 2.88
CA ALA A 209 18.17 -0.99 3.10
C ALA A 209 18.22 0.51 3.45
N TYR A 210 19.09 0.90 4.38
CA TYR A 210 19.23 2.28 4.81
C TYR A 210 19.71 3.16 3.67
N GLU A 211 20.62 2.70 2.81
CA GLU A 211 21.02 3.47 1.63
C GLU A 211 19.86 3.67 0.65
N MET A 212 19.04 2.64 0.41
CA MET A 212 17.85 2.76 -0.45
C MET A 212 16.82 3.75 0.11
N ILE A 213 16.53 3.64 1.40
CA ILE A 213 15.61 4.53 2.12
C ILE A 213 16.17 5.96 2.13
N ARG A 214 17.46 6.14 2.42
CA ARG A 214 18.14 7.44 2.42
C ARG A 214 18.00 8.16 1.09
N ARG A 215 18.17 7.47 -0.05
CA ARG A 215 18.04 8.11 -1.37
C ARG A 215 16.64 8.67 -1.60
N LEU A 216 15.61 7.96 -1.16
CA LEU A 216 14.22 8.42 -1.24
C LEU A 216 13.97 9.63 -0.33
N LEU A 217 14.38 9.55 0.94
CA LEU A 217 14.23 10.64 1.91
C LEU A 217 15.04 11.88 1.50
N LYS A 218 16.29 11.69 1.08
CA LYS A 218 17.15 12.76 0.59
C LYS A 218 16.52 13.46 -0.62
N ASN A 219 16.03 12.70 -1.59
CA ASN A 219 15.42 13.31 -2.78
C ASN A 219 14.14 14.07 -2.42
N ALA A 220 13.31 13.55 -1.51
CA ALA A 220 12.15 14.28 -1.02
C ALA A 220 12.56 15.57 -0.29
N ALA A 221 13.62 15.53 0.52
CA ALA A 221 14.15 16.70 1.23
C ALA A 221 14.76 17.74 0.26
N ASP A 222 15.57 17.32 -0.70
CA ASP A 222 16.22 18.20 -1.68
C ASP A 222 15.19 18.95 -2.54
N TYR A 223 14.02 18.34 -2.78
CA TYR A 223 12.90 18.94 -3.50
C TYR A 223 11.85 19.55 -2.55
N GLU A 224 12.20 19.69 -1.28
CA GLU A 224 11.44 20.31 -0.19
C GLU A 224 9.97 19.81 -0.13
N ALA A 225 9.80 18.49 -0.24
CA ALA A 225 8.51 17.86 -0.02
C ALA A 225 8.09 17.98 1.45
N ASP A 226 6.83 18.32 1.68
CA ASP A 226 6.24 18.35 3.02
C ASP A 226 5.81 16.96 3.47
N VAL A 227 5.43 16.12 2.51
CA VAL A 227 4.95 14.75 2.76
C VAL A 227 5.30 13.86 1.57
N ILE A 228 5.64 12.60 1.87
CA ILE A 228 5.68 11.53 0.86
C ILE A 228 4.34 10.81 0.89
N ALA A 229 3.67 10.71 -0.25
CA ALA A 229 2.41 10.00 -0.38
C ALA A 229 2.61 8.67 -1.12
N THR A 230 2.19 7.56 -0.54
CA THR A 230 2.40 6.22 -1.12
C THR A 230 1.12 5.38 -1.22
N VAL A 231 1.21 4.30 -2.00
CA VAL A 231 0.16 3.30 -2.22
C VAL A 231 0.50 1.93 -1.63
N CYS A 232 1.70 1.76 -1.07
CA CYS A 232 2.19 0.47 -0.63
C CYS A 232 2.48 0.46 0.89
N PRO A 233 1.85 -0.43 1.67
CA PRO A 233 2.14 -0.60 3.10
C PRO A 233 3.62 -0.80 3.41
N MET A 234 4.30 -1.58 2.57
CA MET A 234 5.72 -1.82 2.74
C MET A 234 6.50 -0.50 2.55
N CYS A 235 6.26 0.20 1.44
CA CYS A 235 6.90 1.49 1.17
C CYS A 235 6.73 2.48 2.34
N GLN A 236 5.52 2.53 2.92
CA GLN A 236 5.25 3.35 4.09
C GLN A 236 6.09 2.90 5.29
N LEU A 237 6.09 1.61 5.63
CA LEU A 237 6.87 1.08 6.74
C LEU A 237 8.36 1.44 6.64
N ASN A 238 8.98 1.24 5.47
CA ASN A 238 10.40 1.55 5.29
C ASN A 238 10.71 3.04 5.36
N LEU A 239 9.86 3.87 4.76
CA LEU A 239 10.10 5.30 4.73
C LEU A 239 9.70 5.99 6.03
N ASP A 240 8.81 5.42 6.83
CA ASP A 240 8.30 6.03 8.07
C ASP A 240 9.05 5.50 9.30
N ALA A 241 9.00 4.19 9.54
CA ALA A 241 9.52 3.61 10.78
C ALA A 241 11.05 3.64 10.91
N TYR A 242 11.77 3.62 9.78
CA TYR A 242 13.23 3.52 9.76
C TYR A 242 13.97 4.86 9.56
N GLN A 243 13.29 6.01 9.52
CA GLN A 243 13.97 7.31 9.35
C GLN A 243 15.00 7.56 10.46
N ALA A 244 14.66 7.24 11.72
CA ALA A 244 15.58 7.41 12.84
C ALA A 244 16.86 6.57 12.67
N ASN A 245 16.72 5.32 12.20
CA ASN A 245 17.87 4.44 11.93
C ASN A 245 18.73 4.99 10.78
N VAL A 246 18.10 5.45 9.70
CA VAL A 246 18.80 6.08 8.57
C VAL A 246 19.56 7.33 9.02
N ASN A 247 18.90 8.20 9.79
CA ASN A 247 19.49 9.42 10.35
C ASN A 247 20.70 9.12 11.23
N GLN A 248 20.58 8.12 12.11
CA GLN A 248 21.70 7.69 12.94
C GLN A 248 22.86 7.14 12.10
N PHE A 249 22.57 6.30 11.10
CA PHE A 249 23.59 5.63 10.30
C PHE A 249 24.36 6.62 9.41
N PHE A 250 23.65 7.55 8.77
CA PHE A 250 24.24 8.49 7.80
C PHE A 250 24.51 9.89 8.36
N ARG A 251 24.20 10.12 9.63
CA ARG A 251 24.30 11.44 10.30
C ARG A 251 23.48 12.51 9.59
N THR A 252 22.23 12.17 9.28
CA THR A 252 21.21 13.06 8.70
C THR A 252 20.09 13.32 9.71
N ASP A 253 19.11 14.16 9.36
CA ASP A 253 18.03 14.60 10.24
C ASP A 253 16.67 14.68 9.51
N TYR A 254 16.41 13.75 8.59
CA TYR A 254 15.13 13.67 7.88
C TYR A 254 13.97 13.46 8.85
N MET A 255 12.91 14.25 8.65
CA MET A 255 11.66 14.19 9.43
C MET A 255 10.48 14.42 8.49
N ILE A 256 10.41 13.66 7.39
CA ILE A 256 9.37 13.83 6.35
C ILE A 256 8.25 12.82 6.60
N PRO A 257 7.02 13.25 6.93
CA PRO A 257 5.93 12.30 7.16
C PRO A 257 5.58 11.51 5.90
N VAL A 258 5.12 10.27 6.10
CA VAL A 258 4.74 9.37 5.02
C VAL A 258 3.29 8.93 5.21
N LEU A 259 2.41 9.38 4.32
CA LEU A 259 0.98 9.11 4.36
C LEU A 259 0.54 8.25 3.16
N TYR A 260 -0.58 7.56 3.30
CA TYR A 260 -1.23 6.89 2.18
C TYR A 260 -1.97 7.89 1.30
N PHE A 261 -2.02 7.65 -0.02
CA PHE A 261 -2.70 8.56 -0.94
C PHE A 261 -4.19 8.77 -0.58
N THR A 262 -4.86 7.74 -0.04
CA THR A 262 -6.24 7.80 0.45
C THR A 262 -6.42 8.69 1.67
N GLN A 263 -5.39 8.84 2.52
CA GLN A 263 -5.44 9.79 3.64
C GLN A 263 -5.47 11.23 3.10
N LEU A 264 -4.61 11.55 2.13
CA LEU A 264 -4.63 12.89 1.50
C LEU A 264 -5.93 13.16 0.74
N MET A 265 -6.46 12.15 0.02
CA MET A 265 -7.80 12.25 -0.59
C MET A 265 -8.89 12.52 0.44
N GLY A 266 -8.92 11.78 1.53
CA GLY A 266 -9.91 11.96 2.59
C GLY A 266 -9.85 13.34 3.22
N LEU A 267 -8.64 13.88 3.47
CA LEU A 267 -8.47 15.24 3.95
C LEU A 267 -9.05 16.25 2.95
N ALA A 268 -8.76 16.07 1.66
CA ALA A 268 -9.28 16.93 0.60
C ALA A 268 -10.81 16.89 0.48
N PHE A 269 -11.42 15.75 0.83
CA PHE A 269 -12.87 15.57 0.87
C PHE A 269 -13.50 16.08 2.18
N GLY A 270 -12.69 16.53 3.14
CA GLY A 270 -13.14 17.12 4.40
C GLY A 270 -13.34 16.12 5.54
N VAL A 271 -12.88 14.87 5.37
CA VAL A 271 -12.90 13.84 6.43
C VAL A 271 -11.92 14.22 7.54
N SER A 272 -12.25 13.90 8.79
CA SER A 272 -11.39 14.23 9.93
C SER A 272 -10.08 13.41 9.89
N PRO A 273 -8.95 13.94 10.38
CA PRO A 273 -7.69 13.19 10.42
C PRO A 273 -7.78 11.87 11.19
N VAL A 274 -8.57 11.84 12.28
CA VAL A 274 -8.78 10.65 13.10
C VAL A 274 -9.49 9.55 12.31
N ASP A 275 -10.52 9.92 11.53
CA ASP A 275 -11.27 8.99 10.69
C ASP A 275 -10.44 8.48 9.50
N LEU A 276 -9.30 9.10 9.22
CA LEU A 276 -8.32 8.67 8.22
C LEU A 276 -7.12 7.95 8.83
N GLY A 277 -7.12 7.74 10.16
CA GLY A 277 -6.03 7.09 10.87
C GLY A 277 -4.72 7.89 10.88
N ILE A 278 -4.77 9.20 10.65
CA ILE A 278 -3.61 10.10 10.75
C ILE A 278 -3.27 10.31 12.24
N GLY A 279 -1.99 10.39 12.56
CA GLY A 279 -1.44 10.36 13.92
C GLY A 279 -1.04 8.96 14.39
N LYS A 280 -1.03 7.97 13.49
CA LYS A 280 -0.56 6.59 13.73
C LYS A 280 0.82 6.33 13.10
N GLU A 281 1.25 7.20 12.19
CA GLU A 281 2.59 7.22 11.60
C GLU A 281 3.67 7.44 12.67
N PHE A 282 4.89 6.97 12.38
CA PHE A 282 6.05 7.14 13.26
C PHE A 282 6.63 8.55 13.17
N VAL A 283 6.66 9.12 11.97
CA VAL A 283 7.11 10.50 11.73
C VAL A 283 5.90 11.42 11.68
N ASP A 284 5.83 12.29 12.67
CA ASP A 284 4.70 13.20 12.91
C ASP A 284 4.28 13.99 11.66
N ALA A 285 3.04 13.81 11.22
CA ALA A 285 2.50 14.54 10.07
C ALA A 285 2.05 15.97 10.39
N ARG A 286 1.96 16.37 11.66
CA ARG A 286 1.48 17.72 12.06
C ARG A 286 2.21 18.87 11.37
N PRO A 287 3.56 18.91 11.30
CA PRO A 287 4.26 20.02 10.66
C PRO A 287 3.87 20.22 9.18
N ALA A 288 3.58 19.12 8.47
CA ALA A 288 3.12 19.17 7.09
C ALA A 288 1.64 19.58 7.01
N LEU A 289 0.79 19.02 7.88
CA LEU A 289 -0.66 19.24 7.86
C LEU A 289 -1.07 20.61 8.40
N ASP A 290 -0.27 21.23 9.26
CA ASP A 290 -0.47 22.61 9.73
C ASP A 290 -0.42 23.62 8.57
N LYS A 291 0.35 23.33 7.51
CA LYS A 291 0.44 24.18 6.30
C LYS A 291 -0.90 24.31 5.56
N ILE A 292 -1.77 23.33 5.73
CA ILE A 292 -3.12 23.31 5.14
C ILE A 292 -4.22 23.49 6.20
N GLY A 293 -3.86 23.93 7.40
CA GLY A 293 -4.81 24.19 8.49
C GLY A 293 -5.49 22.95 9.06
N VAL A 294 -4.90 21.77 8.90
CA VAL A 294 -5.44 20.50 9.41
C VAL A 294 -4.86 20.21 10.79
N ALA A 295 -5.69 20.36 11.82
CA ALA A 295 -5.33 20.01 13.18
C ALA A 295 -5.40 18.49 13.40
N VAL A 296 -4.26 17.85 13.67
CA VAL A 296 -4.21 16.44 14.09
C VAL A 296 -4.21 16.37 15.61
N PRO A 297 -5.14 15.61 16.24
CA PRO A 297 -5.15 15.43 17.68
C PRO A 297 -3.83 14.86 18.18
N SER A 298 -3.32 15.36 19.31
CA SER A 298 -2.20 14.71 19.97
C SER A 298 -2.68 13.38 20.53
N ASN A 299 -2.33 12.30 19.86
CA ASN A 299 -2.36 10.99 20.50
C ASN A 299 -1.31 11.07 21.61
N GLY A 300 -1.77 11.26 22.86
CA GLY A 300 -0.89 11.33 24.02
C GLY A 300 0.14 10.20 23.96
N THR A 301 1.37 10.49 24.40
CA THR A 301 2.50 9.55 24.35
C THR A 301 2.01 8.16 24.77
N PRO A 302 2.12 7.11 23.92
CA PRO A 302 1.65 5.80 24.30
C PRO A 302 2.30 5.46 25.63
N ARG A 303 1.48 5.34 26.69
CA ARG A 303 1.96 4.83 27.98
C ARG A 303 2.64 3.51 27.64
N LYS A 304 3.94 3.39 27.91
CA LYS A 304 4.64 2.11 27.87
C LYS A 304 3.72 1.11 28.56
N ALA A 305 3.14 0.19 27.80
CA ALA A 305 2.36 -0.88 28.38
C ALA A 305 3.31 -1.56 29.36
N GLY A 306 3.00 -1.45 30.66
CA GLY A 306 3.75 -2.15 31.68
C GLY A 306 3.75 -3.62 31.29
N THR A 307 4.93 -4.24 31.24
CA THR A 307 5.04 -5.67 31.03
C THR A 307 4.14 -6.37 32.05
N SER A 308 3.05 -6.98 31.58
CA SER A 308 2.21 -7.80 32.44
C SER A 308 3.09 -8.89 33.07
N LYS A 309 2.93 -9.13 34.38
CA LYS A 309 3.61 -10.24 35.05
C LYS A 309 3.19 -11.62 34.51
N GLU A 310 2.13 -11.65 33.69
CA GLU A 310 1.59 -12.84 33.02
C GLU A 310 2.01 -12.92 31.54
N ALA A 311 2.80 -11.96 31.03
CA ALA A 311 3.29 -12.03 29.66
C ALA A 311 4.26 -13.22 29.51
N LEU A 312 3.97 -14.08 28.52
CA LEU A 312 4.86 -15.17 28.14
C LEU A 312 6.26 -14.60 27.85
N PRO A 313 7.33 -15.24 28.35
CA PRO A 313 8.69 -14.77 28.08
C PRO A 313 8.93 -14.77 26.57
N MET A 314 9.37 -13.63 26.04
CA MET A 314 9.89 -13.54 24.67
C MET A 314 11.01 -14.59 24.50
N PRO A 315 10.97 -15.42 23.44
CA PRO A 315 12.06 -16.33 23.14
C PRO A 315 13.35 -15.54 23.02
N ARG A 316 14.33 -15.87 23.85
CA ARG A 316 15.70 -15.37 23.67
C ARG A 316 16.35 -16.27 22.63
N LEU A 317 16.86 -15.68 21.56
CA LEU A 317 17.78 -16.39 20.69
C LEU A 317 19.02 -16.71 21.53
N GLU A 318 19.44 -17.98 21.53
CA GLU A 318 20.69 -18.38 22.15
C GLU A 318 21.83 -17.61 21.45
N GLU A 319 22.68 -16.96 22.24
CA GLU A 319 23.89 -16.32 21.73
C GLU A 319 24.81 -17.43 21.23
N GLU A 320 25.04 -17.48 19.91
CA GLU A 320 26.13 -18.27 19.31
C GLU A 320 27.50 -17.59 19.54
#